data_AF-A0A953LNH8-F1
#
_entry.id   AF-A0A953LNH8-F1
#
_cell.length_a   1.000
_cell.length_b   1.000
_cell.length_c   1.000
_cell.angle_alpha   90.00
_cell.angle_beta   90.00
_cell.angle_gamma   90.00
#
_symmetry.space_group_name_H-M   'P 1'
#
loop_
_entity.id
_entity.type
_entity.pdbx_description
1 polymer ?
#
loop_
_entity_poly.entity_id
_entity_poly.type
_entity_poly.pdbx_seq_one_letter_code
_entity_poly.pdbx_strand_id
1 'polypeptide(L)'
;MRAPLALASALLLAAGALPAVAQELRIIAFGDSVTEGYGDTSVLHDGYPGRLQRWLRQRGYDASVANEGVGGETTAEALSRVDSVLEQGGDYFLLMEGTNDISGRIGIETITAHLNELAARAEEAGFVAVHASTIPRIPDAPVDADNARTSALAASIRNLGEVRGRAVADVFSLFEALPNLFDDYYYYSPDEYDPVGHPNSAGYTELAGLMLETMLALLETPQLQLVAPAVPVTTGVVTTFGVVVSGEFEHLEWDFGDGGWAASDAPLDLEVEHVFLTSGDYVVSVRAETAEGGIAEDQIVVPVTGAAAAWPFRVSLLPLVERGA
;
A
#
# COMPACT_ATOMS: atom_id res chain seq x y z
N MET A 1 -26.48 23.73 66.70
CA MET A 1 -27.10 23.43 65.39
C MET A 1 -25.98 23.22 64.39
N ARG A 2 -25.75 21.98 63.93
CA ARG A 2 -24.73 21.63 62.94
C ARG A 2 -25.41 21.51 61.58
N ALA A 3 -24.97 22.26 60.58
CA ALA A 3 -25.47 22.19 59.21
C ALA A 3 -24.95 20.91 58.52
N PRO A 4 -25.73 20.23 57.66
CA PRO A 4 -25.25 19.08 56.93
C PRO A 4 -24.49 19.53 55.67
N LEU A 5 -23.32 18.93 55.43
CA LEU A 5 -22.62 18.99 54.14
C LEU A 5 -23.45 18.23 53.10
N ALA A 6 -23.85 18.91 52.03
CA ALA A 6 -24.40 18.26 50.84
C ALA A 6 -23.24 17.69 50.01
N LEU A 7 -23.20 16.36 49.85
CA LEU A 7 -22.30 15.68 48.93
C LEU A 7 -22.84 15.88 47.51
N ALA A 8 -22.13 16.66 46.68
CA ALA A 8 -22.41 16.76 45.27
C ALA A 8 -21.78 15.56 44.56
N SER A 9 -22.61 14.60 44.13
CA SER A 9 -22.18 13.51 43.26
C SER A 9 -21.92 14.06 41.86
N ALA A 10 -20.65 14.03 41.43
CA ALA A 10 -20.28 14.26 40.04
C ALA A 10 -20.71 13.04 39.21
N LEU A 11 -21.69 13.21 38.32
CA LEU A 11 -21.95 12.26 37.25
C LEU A 11 -20.77 12.34 36.26
N LEU A 12 -19.94 11.30 36.20
CA LEU A 12 -19.08 11.07 35.04
C LEU A 12 -19.99 10.67 33.86
N LEU A 13 -20.17 11.58 32.91
CA LEU A 13 -20.65 11.25 31.58
C LEU A 13 -19.52 10.48 30.88
N ALA A 14 -19.65 9.16 30.80
CA ALA A 14 -18.86 8.36 29.87
C ALA A 14 -19.29 8.78 28.45
N ALA A 15 -18.50 9.64 27.81
CA ALA A 15 -18.59 9.88 26.39
C ALA A 15 -18.18 8.56 25.71
N GLY A 16 -19.18 7.77 25.29
CA GLY A 16 -18.92 6.62 24.44
C GLY A 16 -18.29 7.12 23.14
N ALA A 17 -17.05 6.68 22.86
CA ALA A 17 -16.47 6.82 21.55
C ALA A 17 -17.46 6.21 20.54
N LEU A 18 -17.92 7.02 19.59
CA LEU A 18 -18.65 6.47 18.45
C LEU A 18 -17.70 5.49 17.75
N PRO A 19 -18.15 4.29 17.36
CA PRO A 19 -17.31 3.41 16.57
C PRO A 19 -16.92 4.17 15.30
N ALA A 20 -15.61 4.32 15.07
CA ALA A 20 -15.12 4.79 13.78
C ALA A 20 -15.73 3.87 12.71
N VAL A 21 -16.52 4.45 11.81
CA VAL A 21 -16.98 3.71 10.63
C VAL A 21 -15.71 3.39 9.86
N ALA A 22 -15.35 2.10 9.75
CA ALA A 22 -14.22 1.68 8.95
C ALA A 22 -14.46 2.22 7.52
N GLN A 23 -13.53 3.02 7.02
CA GLN A 23 -13.59 3.56 5.67
C GLN A 23 -13.53 2.38 4.68
N GLU A 24 -14.36 2.41 3.64
CA GLU A 24 -14.37 1.39 2.59
C GLU A 24 -12.98 1.31 1.95
N LEU A 25 -12.40 0.11 1.90
CA LEU A 25 -11.17 -0.21 1.20
C LEU A 25 -11.45 -0.29 -0.30
N ARG A 26 -10.96 0.67 -1.07
CA ARG A 26 -11.20 0.78 -2.52
C ARG A 26 -9.94 0.40 -3.28
N ILE A 27 -10.05 -0.62 -4.11
CA ILE A 27 -8.95 -1.17 -4.91
C ILE A 27 -9.33 -1.05 -6.38
N ILE A 28 -8.39 -0.59 -7.21
CA ILE A 28 -8.51 -0.66 -8.67
C ILE A 28 -7.61 -1.81 -9.14
N ALA A 29 -8.21 -2.82 -9.78
CA ALA A 29 -7.48 -3.84 -10.51
C ALA A 29 -7.36 -3.41 -11.97
N PHE A 30 -6.18 -2.95 -12.36
CA PHE A 30 -5.88 -2.38 -13.67
C PHE A 30 -5.01 -3.34 -14.48
N GLY A 31 -5.46 -3.70 -15.68
CA GLY A 31 -4.66 -4.52 -16.56
C GLY A 31 -5.34 -4.94 -17.86
N ASP A 32 -4.89 -6.06 -18.40
CA ASP A 32 -5.32 -6.58 -19.68
C ASP A 32 -6.49 -7.59 -19.57
N SER A 33 -6.62 -8.49 -20.55
CA SER A 33 -7.64 -9.55 -20.60
C SER A 33 -7.60 -10.50 -19.41
N VAL A 34 -6.44 -10.69 -18.77
CA VAL A 34 -6.35 -11.52 -17.57
C VAL A 34 -6.98 -10.77 -16.38
N THR A 35 -6.84 -9.45 -16.30
CA THR A 35 -7.57 -8.66 -15.30
C THR A 35 -9.06 -8.59 -15.60
N GLU A 36 -9.43 -8.45 -16.88
CA GLU A 36 -10.82 -8.48 -17.35
C GLU A 36 -11.53 -9.78 -16.93
N GLY A 37 -10.79 -10.89 -16.85
CA GLY A 37 -11.30 -12.20 -16.46
C GLY A 37 -11.58 -13.13 -17.64
N TYR A 38 -10.98 -12.86 -18.81
CA TYR A 38 -11.14 -13.71 -19.98
C TYR A 38 -10.70 -15.15 -19.67
N GLY A 39 -11.46 -16.14 -20.15
CA GLY A 39 -11.23 -17.56 -19.85
C GLY A 39 -11.77 -18.03 -18.50
N ASP A 40 -12.30 -17.13 -17.65
CA ASP A 40 -12.92 -17.55 -16.40
C ASP A 40 -14.19 -18.37 -16.67
N THR A 41 -14.13 -19.66 -16.36
CA THR A 41 -15.23 -20.61 -16.54
C THR A 41 -16.17 -20.68 -15.33
N SER A 42 -15.98 -19.84 -14.32
CA SER A 42 -16.86 -19.77 -13.15
C SER A 42 -18.22 -19.19 -13.52
N VAL A 43 -19.26 -19.51 -12.73
CA VAL A 43 -20.62 -18.96 -12.95
C VAL A 43 -20.71 -17.44 -12.80
N LEU A 44 -19.75 -16.80 -12.12
CA LEU A 44 -19.73 -15.36 -11.93
C LEU A 44 -18.91 -14.63 -12.98
N HIS A 45 -18.00 -15.33 -13.68
CA HIS A 45 -17.12 -14.77 -14.72
C HIS A 45 -16.43 -13.47 -14.29
N ASP A 46 -15.98 -13.40 -13.04
CA ASP A 46 -15.56 -12.16 -12.40
C ASP A 46 -14.05 -12.05 -12.18
N GLY A 47 -13.29 -12.98 -12.79
CA GLY A 47 -11.82 -12.98 -12.81
C GLY A 47 -11.22 -13.00 -11.41
N TYR A 48 -9.94 -12.65 -11.29
CA TYR A 48 -9.34 -12.46 -9.98
C TYR A 48 -9.90 -11.25 -9.20
N PRO A 49 -10.29 -10.11 -9.84
CA PRO A 49 -10.73 -8.93 -9.08
C PRO A 49 -12.00 -9.19 -8.25
N GLY A 50 -13.01 -9.86 -8.83
CA GLY A 50 -14.24 -10.15 -8.10
C GLY A 50 -14.07 -11.23 -7.03
N ARG A 51 -13.16 -12.20 -7.24
CA ARG A 51 -12.73 -13.16 -6.20
C ARG A 51 -12.03 -12.46 -5.05
N LEU A 52 -11.07 -11.58 -5.34
CA LEU A 52 -10.33 -10.79 -4.35
C LEU A 52 -11.29 -9.97 -3.49
N GLN A 53 -12.25 -9.27 -4.10
CA GLN A 53 -13.27 -8.50 -3.37
C GLN A 53 -14.04 -9.37 -2.36
N ARG A 54 -14.51 -10.54 -2.80
CA ARG A 54 -15.24 -11.47 -1.91
C ARG A 54 -14.38 -11.94 -0.76
N TRP A 55 -13.13 -12.30 -1.03
CA TRP A 55 -12.26 -12.85 0.00
C TRP A 55 -11.79 -11.80 0.99
N LEU A 56 -11.50 -10.57 0.57
CA LEU A 56 -11.27 -9.45 1.49
C LEU A 56 -12.49 -9.20 2.39
N ARG A 57 -13.70 -9.23 1.84
CA ARG A 57 -14.94 -9.14 2.65
C ARG A 57 -15.09 -10.29 3.65
N GLN A 58 -14.69 -11.51 3.28
CA GLN A 58 -14.67 -12.66 4.19
C GLN A 58 -13.62 -12.51 5.30
N ARG A 59 -12.54 -11.75 5.07
CA ARG A 59 -11.54 -11.36 6.08
C ARG A 59 -11.98 -10.17 6.95
N GLY A 60 -13.17 -9.61 6.71
CA GLY A 60 -13.74 -8.54 7.53
C GLY A 60 -13.47 -7.12 7.03
N TYR A 61 -12.83 -6.96 5.87
CA TYR A 61 -12.66 -5.66 5.24
C TYR A 61 -13.94 -5.24 4.51
N ASP A 62 -14.39 -4.01 4.69
CA ASP A 62 -15.39 -3.41 3.81
C ASP A 62 -14.72 -3.02 2.49
N ALA A 63 -14.54 -4.00 1.61
CA ALA A 63 -13.72 -3.84 0.39
C ALA A 63 -14.56 -3.74 -0.89
N SER A 64 -14.11 -2.90 -1.81
CA SER A 64 -14.57 -2.81 -3.19
C SER A 64 -13.40 -2.91 -4.14
N VAL A 65 -13.50 -3.77 -5.16
CA VAL A 65 -12.46 -3.96 -6.18
C VAL A 65 -13.05 -3.64 -7.54
N ALA A 66 -12.67 -2.50 -8.11
CA ALA A 66 -13.04 -2.10 -9.47
C ALA A 66 -12.19 -2.89 -10.47
N ASN A 67 -12.85 -3.62 -11.38
CA ASN A 67 -12.17 -4.30 -12.48
C ASN A 67 -12.02 -3.33 -13.66
N GLU A 68 -10.80 -2.87 -13.89
CA GLU A 68 -10.39 -1.98 -14.98
C GLU A 68 -9.50 -2.74 -15.98
N GLY A 69 -9.85 -4.01 -16.22
CA GLY A 69 -9.26 -4.88 -17.23
C GLY A 69 -9.73 -4.54 -18.64
N VAL A 70 -8.79 -4.40 -19.60
CA VAL A 70 -9.10 -4.15 -21.01
C VAL A 70 -8.40 -5.21 -21.88
N GLY A 71 -9.20 -6.12 -22.46
CA GLY A 71 -8.67 -7.21 -23.27
C GLY A 71 -7.77 -6.76 -24.42
N GLY A 72 -6.58 -7.36 -24.51
CA GLY A 72 -5.59 -7.08 -25.56
C GLY A 72 -4.78 -5.80 -25.39
N GLU A 73 -4.98 -5.06 -24.29
CA GLU A 73 -4.27 -3.80 -24.02
C GLU A 73 -2.76 -4.00 -23.86
N THR A 74 -1.98 -3.08 -24.43
CA THR A 74 -0.54 -2.96 -24.20
C THR A 74 -0.24 -1.89 -23.16
N THR A 75 0.97 -1.93 -22.57
CA THR A 75 1.42 -0.91 -21.60
C THR A 75 1.39 0.52 -22.16
N ALA A 76 1.56 0.70 -23.46
CA ALA A 76 1.48 2.00 -24.11
C ALA A 76 0.03 2.53 -24.22
N GLU A 77 -0.93 1.64 -24.45
CA GLU A 77 -2.36 1.97 -24.48
C GLU A 77 -2.88 2.24 -23.05
N ALA A 78 -2.46 1.41 -22.09
CA ALA A 78 -2.71 1.62 -20.66
C ALA A 78 -2.29 3.03 -20.20
N LEU A 79 -1.10 3.50 -20.61
CA LEU A 79 -0.62 4.86 -20.30
C LEU A 79 -1.53 5.97 -20.83
N SER A 80 -2.30 5.69 -21.89
CA SER A 80 -3.21 6.66 -22.49
C SER A 80 -4.53 6.79 -21.73
N ARG A 81 -4.90 5.81 -20.90
CA ARG A 81 -6.16 5.81 -20.15
C ARG A 81 -6.02 5.89 -18.63
N VAL A 82 -4.82 5.62 -18.10
CA VAL A 82 -4.59 5.50 -16.65
C VAL A 82 -5.10 6.72 -15.87
N ASP A 83 -4.88 7.93 -16.36
CA ASP A 83 -5.28 9.16 -15.66
C ASP A 83 -6.81 9.21 -15.45
N SER A 84 -7.60 8.80 -16.46
CA SER A 84 -9.07 8.73 -16.35
C SER A 84 -9.54 7.65 -15.38
N VAL A 85 -8.78 6.57 -15.22
CA VAL A 85 -9.10 5.52 -14.24
C VAL A 85 -8.79 5.99 -12.84
N LEU A 86 -7.66 6.70 -12.64
CA LEU A 86 -7.25 7.23 -11.34
C LEU A 86 -8.25 8.26 -10.79
N GLU A 87 -8.99 8.98 -11.64
CA GLU A 87 -10.08 9.89 -11.24
C GLU A 87 -11.20 9.21 -10.43
N GLN A 88 -11.34 7.88 -10.51
CA GLN A 88 -12.29 7.13 -9.67
C GLN A 88 -11.93 7.21 -8.19
N GLY A 89 -10.64 7.40 -7.89
CA GLY A 89 -10.07 7.41 -6.55
C GLY A 89 -10.09 6.03 -5.88
N GLY A 90 -9.11 5.79 -5.01
CA GLY A 90 -9.00 4.54 -4.28
C GLY A 90 -7.76 4.56 -3.40
N ASP A 91 -7.52 3.43 -2.74
CA ASP A 91 -6.43 3.26 -1.79
C ASP A 91 -5.30 2.43 -2.41
N TYR A 92 -5.63 1.42 -3.23
CA TYR A 92 -4.65 0.55 -3.88
C TYR A 92 -4.88 0.41 -5.39
N PHE A 93 -3.79 0.35 -6.13
CA PHE A 93 -3.78 0.17 -7.58
C PHE A 93 -2.99 -1.09 -7.94
N LEU A 94 -3.70 -2.17 -8.27
CA LEU A 94 -3.09 -3.43 -8.70
C LEU A 94 -2.83 -3.37 -10.20
N LEU A 95 -1.57 -3.39 -10.60
CA LEU A 95 -1.14 -3.23 -11.99
C LEU A 95 -0.63 -4.57 -12.55
N MET A 96 -1.39 -5.16 -13.47
CA MET A 96 -1.01 -6.38 -14.18
C MET A 96 -1.08 -6.18 -15.70
N GLU A 97 0.05 -5.83 -16.29
CA GLU A 97 0.17 -5.45 -17.69
C GLU A 97 1.43 -5.99 -18.35
N GLY A 98 1.46 -5.96 -19.69
CA GLY A 98 2.64 -6.28 -20.49
C GLY A 98 2.60 -7.65 -21.18
N THR A 99 1.55 -8.45 -20.96
CA THR A 99 1.34 -9.69 -21.71
C THR A 99 1.27 -9.38 -23.20
N ASN A 100 0.42 -8.43 -23.62
CA ASN A 100 0.26 -8.11 -25.04
C ASN A 100 1.48 -7.45 -25.67
N ASP A 101 2.29 -6.73 -24.90
CA ASP A 101 3.58 -6.20 -25.35
C ASP A 101 4.56 -7.32 -25.73
N ILE A 102 4.57 -8.44 -24.99
CA ILE A 102 5.35 -9.63 -25.35
C ILE A 102 4.84 -10.19 -26.69
N SER A 103 3.52 -10.30 -26.87
CA SER A 103 2.91 -10.71 -28.15
C SER A 103 3.30 -9.76 -29.30
N GLY A 104 3.35 -8.46 -29.02
CA GLY A 104 3.80 -7.39 -29.93
C GLY A 104 5.31 -7.29 -30.12
N ARG A 105 6.10 -8.14 -29.43
CA ARG A 105 7.58 -8.15 -29.45
C ARG A 105 8.23 -6.84 -28.99
N ILE A 106 7.56 -6.09 -28.12
CA ILE A 106 8.08 -4.87 -27.52
C ILE A 106 9.23 -5.23 -26.55
N GLY A 107 10.25 -4.36 -26.46
CA GLY A 107 11.42 -4.58 -25.61
C GLY A 107 11.09 -4.54 -24.12
N ILE A 108 11.64 -5.47 -23.33
CA ILE A 108 11.39 -5.58 -21.88
C ILE A 108 11.70 -4.27 -21.14
N GLU A 109 12.76 -3.56 -21.53
CA GLU A 109 13.12 -2.26 -20.97
C GLU A 109 12.00 -1.22 -21.18
N THR A 110 11.40 -1.18 -22.37
CA THR A 110 10.26 -0.30 -22.68
C THR A 110 9.03 -0.67 -21.86
N ILE A 111 8.70 -1.96 -21.79
CA ILE A 111 7.56 -2.45 -20.99
C ILE A 111 7.77 -2.07 -19.52
N THR A 112 8.95 -2.33 -18.97
CA THR A 112 9.30 -2.01 -17.57
C THR A 112 9.23 -0.51 -17.30
N ALA A 113 9.67 0.32 -18.25
CA ALA A 113 9.57 1.78 -18.13
C ALA A 113 8.10 2.26 -18.11
N HIS A 114 7.24 1.70 -18.95
CA HIS A 114 5.81 2.02 -18.94
C HIS A 114 5.13 1.55 -17.64
N LEU A 115 5.43 0.34 -17.16
CA LEU A 115 4.90 -0.15 -15.89
C LEU A 115 5.32 0.75 -14.72
N ASN A 116 6.58 1.20 -14.70
CA ASN A 116 7.06 2.13 -13.69
C ASN A 116 6.32 3.48 -13.73
N GLU A 117 6.06 4.00 -14.93
CA GLU A 117 5.32 5.25 -15.14
C GLU A 117 3.85 5.12 -14.70
N LEU A 118 3.17 4.03 -15.08
CA LEU A 118 1.80 3.73 -14.66
C LEU A 118 1.67 3.72 -13.13
N ALA A 119 2.56 3.00 -12.46
CA ALA A 119 2.59 2.94 -10.99
C ALA A 119 2.93 4.31 -10.38
N ALA A 120 3.87 5.06 -10.95
CA ALA A 120 4.21 6.40 -10.46
C ALA A 120 3.03 7.37 -10.53
N ARG A 121 2.23 7.34 -11.61
CA ARG A 121 1.02 8.17 -11.71
C ARG A 121 -0.05 7.78 -10.70
N ALA A 122 -0.20 6.48 -10.43
CA ALA A 122 -1.09 6.01 -9.39
C ALA A 122 -0.64 6.53 -8.00
N GLU A 123 0.66 6.47 -7.71
CA GLU A 123 1.24 7.01 -6.48
C GLU A 123 1.06 8.53 -6.37
N GLU A 124 1.27 9.28 -7.45
CA GLU A 124 1.01 10.73 -7.50
C GLU A 124 -0.47 11.07 -7.27
N ALA A 125 -1.38 10.19 -7.67
CA ALA A 125 -2.81 10.29 -7.40
C ALA A 125 -3.22 9.81 -5.99
N GLY A 126 -2.27 9.36 -5.16
CA GLY A 126 -2.49 8.95 -3.78
C GLY A 126 -2.78 7.47 -3.55
N PHE A 127 -2.58 6.62 -4.56
CA PHE A 127 -2.73 5.16 -4.42
C PHE A 127 -1.43 4.51 -3.94
N VAL A 128 -1.55 3.41 -3.21
CA VAL A 128 -0.46 2.44 -3.05
C VAL A 128 -0.42 1.53 -4.28
N ALA A 129 0.62 1.63 -5.10
CA ALA A 129 0.77 0.80 -6.30
C ALA A 129 1.34 -0.58 -5.96
N VAL A 130 0.70 -1.62 -6.50
CA VAL A 130 1.14 -3.03 -6.39
C VAL A 130 1.34 -3.57 -7.79
N HIS A 131 2.54 -4.06 -8.09
CA HIS A 131 2.78 -4.73 -9.36
C HIS A 131 2.35 -6.19 -9.30
N ALA A 132 1.84 -6.72 -10.39
CA ALA A 132 1.71 -8.15 -10.61
C ALA A 132 2.50 -8.56 -11.85
N SER A 133 3.26 -9.66 -11.75
CA SER A 133 3.97 -10.20 -12.91
C SER A 133 3.03 -10.89 -13.89
N THR A 134 3.49 -11.12 -15.12
CA THR A 134 2.70 -11.77 -16.17
C THR A 134 2.51 -13.26 -15.91
N ILE A 135 1.43 -13.84 -16.45
CA ILE A 135 1.23 -15.30 -16.44
C ILE A 135 2.12 -16.01 -17.48
N PRO A 136 2.50 -17.27 -17.27
CA PRO A 136 3.17 -18.08 -18.29
C PRO A 136 2.33 -18.23 -19.58
N ARG A 137 2.99 -18.30 -20.72
CA ARG A 137 2.43 -18.65 -22.03
C ARG A 137 2.25 -20.15 -22.14
N ILE A 138 1.17 -20.56 -22.81
CA ILE A 138 0.96 -21.96 -23.20
C ILE A 138 2.07 -22.47 -24.13
N PRO A 139 2.40 -23.78 -24.10
CA PRO A 139 3.55 -24.33 -24.84
C PRO A 139 3.45 -24.21 -26.38
N ASP A 140 2.28 -23.97 -26.93
CA ASP A 140 2.02 -23.78 -28.35
C ASP A 140 1.72 -22.32 -28.73
N ALA A 141 1.93 -21.37 -27.80
CA ALA A 141 1.74 -19.95 -28.06
C ALA A 141 2.56 -19.50 -29.29
N PRO A 142 1.99 -18.65 -30.18
CA PRO A 142 2.65 -18.26 -31.41
C PRO A 142 3.87 -17.35 -31.18
N VAL A 143 3.95 -16.73 -30.00
CA VAL A 143 5.04 -15.87 -29.55
C VAL A 143 5.41 -16.28 -28.13
N ASP A 144 6.70 -16.48 -27.89
CA ASP A 144 7.27 -16.75 -26.57
C ASP A 144 6.74 -18.04 -25.90
N ALA A 145 6.50 -19.11 -26.67
CA ALA A 145 6.09 -20.43 -26.16
C ALA A 145 7.08 -21.03 -25.14
N ASP A 146 8.37 -20.68 -25.24
CA ASP A 146 9.41 -21.09 -24.28
C ASP A 146 9.45 -20.19 -23.03
N ASN A 147 8.56 -19.20 -22.93
CA ASN A 147 8.45 -18.25 -21.81
C ASN A 147 9.73 -17.45 -21.54
N ALA A 148 10.68 -17.38 -22.48
CA ALA A 148 11.96 -16.73 -22.25
C ALA A 148 11.81 -15.22 -22.00
N ARG A 149 10.94 -14.53 -22.75
CA ARG A 149 10.69 -13.10 -22.55
C ARG A 149 9.71 -12.84 -21.41
N THR A 150 8.71 -13.70 -21.25
CA THR A 150 7.70 -13.60 -20.20
C THR A 150 8.35 -13.72 -18.81
N SER A 151 9.21 -14.73 -18.61
CA SER A 151 9.98 -14.88 -17.37
C SER A 151 10.95 -13.71 -17.11
N ALA A 152 11.61 -13.19 -18.17
CA ALA A 152 12.51 -12.06 -18.07
C ALA A 152 11.78 -10.73 -17.72
N LEU A 153 10.56 -10.54 -18.23
CA LEU A 153 9.70 -9.44 -17.83
C LEU A 153 9.27 -9.58 -16.36
N ALA A 154 8.83 -10.77 -15.93
CA ALA A 154 8.49 -11.03 -14.53
C ALA A 154 9.67 -10.72 -13.58
N ALA A 155 10.89 -11.11 -13.96
CA ALA A 155 12.10 -10.75 -13.22
C ALA A 155 12.36 -9.24 -13.18
N SER A 156 12.10 -8.53 -14.28
CA SER A 156 12.24 -7.07 -14.34
C SER A 156 11.21 -6.36 -13.45
N ILE A 157 9.98 -6.88 -13.37
CA ILE A 157 8.93 -6.37 -12.47
C ILE A 157 9.32 -6.57 -10.99
N ARG A 158 9.86 -7.74 -10.63
CA ARG A 158 10.37 -7.98 -9.27
C ARG A 158 11.47 -6.99 -8.89
N ASN A 159 12.48 -6.85 -9.77
CA ASN A 159 13.57 -5.91 -9.55
C ASN A 159 13.06 -4.45 -9.49
N LEU A 160 12.05 -4.11 -10.29
CA LEU A 160 11.41 -2.79 -10.23
C LEU A 160 10.76 -2.56 -8.86
N GLY A 161 10.03 -3.55 -8.34
CA GLY A 161 9.44 -3.52 -7.01
C GLY A 161 10.48 -3.29 -5.91
N GLU A 162 11.57 -4.07 -5.93
CA GLU A 162 12.68 -3.92 -4.99
C GLU A 162 13.33 -2.53 -5.06
N VAL A 163 13.62 -2.03 -6.26
CA VAL A 163 14.30 -0.72 -6.45
C VAL A 163 13.40 0.45 -6.10
N ARG A 164 12.08 0.33 -6.29
CA ARG A 164 11.11 1.40 -6.04
C ARG A 164 10.41 1.31 -4.69
N GLY A 165 10.60 0.21 -3.94
CA GLY A 165 9.88 -0.05 -2.70
C GLY A 165 8.41 -0.38 -2.91
N ARG A 166 8.04 -0.98 -4.05
CA ARG A 166 6.66 -1.38 -4.36
C ARG A 166 6.46 -2.86 -4.08
N ALA A 167 5.29 -3.22 -3.56
CA ALA A 167 4.89 -4.61 -3.44
C ALA A 167 4.73 -5.27 -4.81
N VAL A 168 5.06 -6.56 -4.88
CA VAL A 168 4.96 -7.36 -6.11
C VAL A 168 4.25 -8.67 -5.83
N ALA A 169 3.12 -8.91 -6.49
CA ALA A 169 2.50 -10.21 -6.62
C ALA A 169 3.18 -10.97 -7.76
N ASP A 170 4.07 -11.91 -7.44
CA ASP A 170 4.83 -12.66 -8.46
C ASP A 170 4.05 -13.84 -9.04
N VAL A 171 3.05 -13.52 -9.85
CA VAL A 171 2.15 -14.45 -10.54
C VAL A 171 2.92 -15.49 -11.37
N PHE A 172 3.96 -15.07 -12.10
CA PHE A 172 4.75 -15.98 -12.94
C PHE A 172 5.32 -17.13 -12.12
N SER A 173 6.00 -16.81 -11.01
CA SER A 173 6.63 -17.82 -10.16
C SER A 173 5.62 -18.71 -9.45
N LEU A 174 4.47 -18.15 -9.04
CA LEU A 174 3.36 -18.96 -8.52
C LEU A 174 2.91 -19.99 -9.54
N PHE A 175 2.61 -19.55 -10.77
CA PHE A 175 2.07 -20.42 -11.81
C PHE A 175 3.10 -21.46 -12.25
N GLU A 176 4.38 -21.09 -12.38
CA GLU A 176 5.46 -22.03 -12.69
C GLU A 176 5.59 -23.16 -11.65
N ALA A 177 5.23 -22.90 -10.39
CA ALA A 177 5.26 -23.88 -9.31
C ALA A 177 4.03 -24.82 -9.30
N LEU A 178 2.96 -24.54 -10.05
CA LEU A 178 1.76 -25.36 -10.05
C LEU A 178 1.96 -26.66 -10.87
N PRO A 179 1.55 -27.83 -10.33
CA PRO A 179 1.62 -29.07 -11.08
C PRO A 179 0.60 -29.07 -12.23
N ASN A 180 0.99 -29.64 -13.38
CA ASN A 180 0.16 -29.71 -14.60
C ASN A 180 -0.48 -28.36 -14.99
N LEU A 181 0.27 -27.27 -14.83
CA LEU A 181 -0.18 -25.89 -14.99
C LEU A 181 -1.20 -25.68 -16.13
N PHE A 182 -0.83 -26.04 -17.36
CA PHE A 182 -1.65 -25.76 -18.54
C PHE A 182 -2.88 -26.67 -18.69
N ASP A 183 -2.87 -27.85 -18.06
CA ASP A 183 -4.01 -28.77 -18.11
C ASP A 183 -5.06 -28.42 -17.05
N ASP A 184 -4.59 -28.07 -15.84
CA ASP A 184 -5.47 -27.91 -14.67
C ASP A 184 -5.92 -26.45 -14.47
N TYR A 185 -5.10 -25.46 -14.87
CA TYR A 185 -5.31 -24.05 -14.51
C TYR A 185 -5.53 -23.10 -15.69
N TYR A 186 -5.38 -23.58 -16.93
CA TYR A 186 -5.60 -22.76 -18.13
C TYR A 186 -6.93 -23.08 -18.80
N TYR A 187 -7.49 -22.05 -19.44
CA TYR A 187 -8.70 -22.12 -20.23
C TYR A 187 -8.41 -22.80 -21.56
N TYR A 188 -9.33 -23.67 -21.98
CA TYR A 188 -9.29 -24.32 -23.27
C TYR A 188 -10.69 -24.31 -23.89
N SER A 189 -10.77 -23.86 -25.13
CA SER A 189 -11.97 -23.95 -25.97
C SER A 189 -11.63 -24.65 -27.28
N PRO A 190 -12.40 -25.67 -27.70
CA PRO A 190 -12.23 -26.27 -29.02
C PRO A 190 -12.67 -25.34 -30.15
N ASP A 191 -13.51 -24.35 -29.85
CA ASP A 191 -14.13 -23.45 -30.83
C ASP A 191 -13.40 -22.12 -30.97
N GLU A 192 -12.52 -21.79 -30.02
CA GLU A 192 -11.79 -20.53 -29.95
C GLU A 192 -10.34 -20.78 -29.57
N TYR A 193 -9.43 -20.36 -30.45
CA TYR A 193 -8.00 -20.43 -30.17
C TYR A 193 -7.58 -19.24 -29.31
N ASP A 194 -7.00 -19.54 -28.15
CA ASP A 194 -6.44 -18.57 -27.23
C ASP A 194 -4.92 -18.53 -27.35
N PRO A 195 -4.33 -17.57 -28.10
CA PRO A 195 -2.89 -17.48 -28.31
C PRO A 195 -2.14 -16.95 -27.09
N VAL A 196 -2.84 -16.38 -26.10
CA VAL A 196 -2.22 -15.88 -24.87
C VAL A 196 -2.09 -17.00 -23.86
N GLY A 197 -3.11 -17.85 -23.78
CA GLY A 197 -3.27 -18.84 -22.74
C GLY A 197 -3.77 -18.16 -21.48
N HIS A 198 -5.08 -18.03 -21.34
CA HIS A 198 -5.69 -17.41 -20.18
C HIS A 198 -5.97 -18.45 -19.08
N PRO A 199 -6.01 -18.03 -17.81
CA PRO A 199 -6.41 -18.91 -16.72
C PRO A 199 -7.88 -19.36 -16.87
N ASN A 200 -8.18 -20.57 -16.43
CA ASN A 200 -9.56 -21.00 -16.17
C ASN A 200 -9.99 -20.57 -14.75
N SER A 201 -11.17 -21.00 -14.28
CA SER A 201 -11.63 -20.66 -12.93
C SER A 201 -10.67 -21.10 -11.80
N ALA A 202 -9.96 -22.22 -11.94
CA ALA A 202 -8.96 -22.67 -10.96
C ALA A 202 -7.72 -21.78 -11.00
N GLY A 203 -7.20 -21.44 -12.19
CA GLY A 203 -6.10 -20.49 -12.33
C GLY A 203 -6.42 -19.11 -11.77
N TYR A 204 -7.64 -18.59 -12.00
CA TYR A 204 -8.11 -17.35 -11.38
C TYR A 204 -8.25 -17.43 -9.86
N THR A 205 -8.47 -18.64 -9.31
CA THR A 205 -8.49 -18.87 -7.86
C THR A 205 -7.09 -18.74 -7.27
N GLU A 206 -6.08 -19.33 -7.90
CA GLU A 206 -4.67 -19.18 -7.49
C GLU A 206 -4.20 -17.72 -7.62
N LEU A 207 -4.52 -17.06 -8.75
CA LEU A 207 -4.20 -15.65 -8.98
C LEU A 207 -4.83 -14.75 -7.91
N ALA A 208 -6.12 -14.91 -7.62
CA ALA A 208 -6.79 -14.15 -6.56
C ALA A 208 -6.20 -14.44 -5.18
N GLY A 209 -5.68 -15.65 -4.95
CA GLY A 209 -5.08 -16.07 -3.69
C GLY A 209 -3.80 -15.30 -3.43
N LEU A 210 -2.93 -15.21 -4.43
CA LEU A 210 -1.70 -14.43 -4.36
C LEU A 210 -1.97 -12.93 -4.17
N MET A 211 -2.95 -12.39 -4.90
CA MET A 211 -3.36 -11.00 -4.75
C MET A 211 -3.88 -10.74 -3.33
N LEU A 212 -4.68 -11.66 -2.78
CA LEU A 212 -5.17 -11.57 -1.40
C LEU A 212 -4.02 -11.59 -0.40
N GLU A 213 -3.07 -12.52 -0.51
CA GLU A 213 -1.93 -12.60 0.41
C GLU A 213 -1.06 -11.33 0.35
N THR A 214 -0.82 -10.82 -0.86
CA THR A 214 -0.08 -9.57 -1.07
C THR A 214 -0.82 -8.38 -0.45
N MET A 215 -2.14 -8.32 -0.63
CA MET A 215 -2.97 -7.27 -0.04
C MET A 215 -3.03 -7.35 1.47
N LEU A 216 -3.19 -8.55 2.05
CA LEU A 216 -3.19 -8.72 3.49
C LEU A 216 -1.85 -8.35 4.10
N ALA A 217 -0.73 -8.71 3.46
CA ALA A 217 0.58 -8.27 3.89
C ALA A 217 0.64 -6.74 3.95
N LEU A 218 0.12 -6.01 2.97
CA LEU A 218 0.08 -4.54 2.97
C LEU A 218 -0.88 -3.96 4.02
N LEU A 219 -2.08 -4.54 4.16
CA LEU A 219 -3.13 -4.05 5.05
C LEU A 219 -2.83 -4.35 6.52
N GLU A 220 -2.12 -5.45 6.79
CA GLU A 220 -1.75 -5.89 8.13
C GLU A 220 -0.34 -5.44 8.51
N THR A 221 0.48 -4.94 7.57
CA THR A 221 1.76 -4.28 7.91
C THR A 221 1.46 -3.01 8.71
N PRO A 222 1.96 -2.90 9.95
CA PRO A 222 1.75 -1.71 10.75
C PRO A 222 2.32 -0.48 10.04
N GLN A 223 1.50 0.54 9.85
CA GLN A 223 1.89 1.80 9.22
C GLN A 223 2.07 2.88 10.28
N LEU A 224 3.00 3.79 10.01
CA LEU A 224 3.28 4.94 10.84
C LEU A 224 3.31 6.16 9.93
N GLN A 225 2.46 7.15 10.20
CA GLN A 225 2.43 8.39 9.43
C GLN A 225 2.49 9.61 10.35
N LEU A 226 3.52 10.43 10.17
CA LEU A 226 3.74 11.65 10.90
C LEU A 226 2.77 12.74 10.41
N VAL A 227 2.01 13.31 11.33
CA VAL A 227 1.07 14.42 11.09
C VAL A 227 1.79 15.74 11.32
N ALA A 228 1.92 16.52 10.24
CA ALA A 228 2.51 17.85 10.30
C ALA A 228 1.71 18.81 11.21
N PRO A 229 2.37 19.78 11.87
CA PRO A 229 1.69 20.78 12.69
C PRO A 229 0.63 21.56 11.89
N ALA A 230 -0.54 21.77 12.49
CA ALA A 230 -1.67 22.47 11.85
C ALA A 230 -1.41 23.97 11.60
N VAL A 231 -0.37 24.53 12.21
CA VAL A 231 0.01 25.95 12.11
C VAL A 231 1.49 26.10 11.79
N PRO A 232 1.92 27.19 11.13
CA PRO A 232 3.33 27.46 10.88
C PRO A 232 4.16 27.44 12.17
N VAL A 233 5.31 26.78 12.12
CA VAL A 233 6.19 26.62 13.27
C VAL A 233 7.06 27.85 13.44
N THR A 234 7.12 28.37 14.68
CA THR A 234 7.94 29.52 15.02
C THR A 234 8.81 29.28 16.23
N THR A 235 9.96 29.95 16.27
CA THR A 235 10.93 29.83 17.35
C THR A 235 10.32 30.20 18.71
N GLY A 236 10.53 29.35 19.72
CA GLY A 236 10.06 29.57 21.09
C GLY A 236 8.56 29.33 21.32
N VAL A 237 7.83 28.80 20.35
CA VAL A 237 6.42 28.42 20.47
C VAL A 237 6.29 26.91 20.56
N VAL A 238 5.47 26.43 21.50
CA VAL A 238 5.13 25.00 21.62
C VAL A 238 4.42 24.54 20.37
N THR A 239 4.95 23.50 19.75
CA THR A 239 4.45 22.91 18.53
C THR A 239 4.07 21.46 18.82
N THR A 240 2.84 21.10 18.51
CA THR A 240 2.34 19.73 18.63
C THR A 240 2.54 19.01 17.31
N PHE A 241 3.13 17.81 17.40
CA PHE A 241 3.21 16.84 16.33
C PHE A 241 2.30 15.67 16.70
N GLY A 242 1.71 15.04 15.69
CA GLY A 242 0.89 13.84 15.87
C GLY A 242 1.41 12.71 15.00
N VAL A 243 0.99 11.49 15.31
CA VAL A 243 1.21 10.34 14.44
C VAL A 243 -0.07 9.54 14.30
N VAL A 244 -0.36 9.09 13.08
CA VAL A 244 -1.40 8.10 12.81
C VAL A 244 -0.72 6.76 12.66
N VAL A 245 -1.19 5.77 13.43
CA VAL A 245 -0.70 4.39 13.35
C VAL A 245 -1.79 3.47 12.82
N SER A 246 -1.40 2.48 12.02
CA SER A 246 -2.18 1.25 11.82
C SER A 246 -1.43 0.09 12.44
N GLY A 247 -2.15 -0.87 13.02
CA GLY A 247 -1.54 -1.99 13.74
C GLY A 247 -1.12 -1.65 15.18
N GLU A 248 -0.42 -2.59 15.81
CA GLU A 248 0.04 -2.47 17.19
C GLU A 248 1.55 -2.26 17.23
N PHE A 249 1.98 -1.15 17.83
CA PHE A 249 3.38 -0.83 18.10
C PHE A 249 3.60 -0.81 19.62
N GLU A 250 4.73 -1.34 20.08
CA GLU A 250 5.12 -1.35 21.49
C GLU A 250 5.99 -0.16 21.88
N HIS A 251 6.72 0.41 20.92
CA HIS A 251 7.64 1.52 21.14
C HIS A 251 7.53 2.58 20.05
N LEU A 252 7.67 3.85 20.41
CA LEU A 252 7.65 5.01 19.51
C LEU A 252 8.76 5.99 19.91
N GLU A 253 9.56 6.43 18.95
CA GLU A 253 10.65 7.39 19.13
C GLU A 253 10.49 8.56 18.15
N TRP A 254 10.78 9.77 18.62
CA TRP A 254 10.77 11.01 17.87
C TRP A 254 12.17 11.62 17.85
N ASP A 255 12.64 12.08 16.70
CA ASP A 255 13.82 12.95 16.57
C ASP A 255 13.40 14.23 15.84
N PHE A 256 13.58 15.39 16.48
CA PHE A 256 13.14 16.68 15.93
C PHE A 256 14.17 17.34 15.01
N GLY A 257 15.32 16.70 14.78
CA GLY A 257 16.38 17.19 13.88
C GLY A 257 17.18 18.38 14.42
N ASP A 258 16.77 18.95 15.56
CA ASP A 258 17.51 19.98 16.27
C ASP A 258 18.38 19.41 17.41
N GLY A 259 18.33 18.08 17.62
CA GLY A 259 18.97 17.34 18.72
C GLY A 259 18.04 17.07 19.91
N GLY A 260 16.82 17.59 19.91
CA GLY A 260 15.74 17.15 20.78
C GLY A 260 15.12 15.84 20.30
N TRP A 261 14.61 15.06 21.24
CA TRP A 261 13.96 13.77 20.96
C TRP A 261 12.89 13.48 22.02
N ALA A 262 12.05 12.47 21.77
CA ALA A 262 11.10 11.93 22.74
C ALA A 262 10.86 10.44 22.46
N ALA A 263 10.40 9.67 23.45
CA ALA A 263 10.00 8.29 23.24
C ALA A 263 8.89 7.88 24.20
N SER A 264 8.10 6.88 23.81
CA SER A 264 7.05 6.27 24.63
C SER A 264 6.94 4.77 24.36
N ASP A 265 6.72 4.00 25.41
CA ASP A 265 6.29 2.59 25.32
C ASP A 265 4.76 2.49 25.40
N ALA A 266 4.19 1.35 24.99
CA ALA A 266 2.74 1.14 25.03
C ALA A 266 2.13 1.33 26.46
N PRO A 267 0.97 2.02 26.60
CA PRO A 267 0.20 2.67 25.55
C PRO A 267 0.93 3.91 25.00
N LEU A 268 1.05 3.99 23.68
CA LEU A 268 1.86 5.00 23.00
C LEU A 268 1.27 6.41 23.15
N ASP A 269 2.17 7.38 23.32
CA ASP A 269 1.84 8.80 23.19
C ASP A 269 1.90 9.19 21.70
N LEU A 270 0.73 9.18 21.04
CA LEU A 270 0.63 9.48 19.60
C LEU A 270 0.72 10.98 19.27
N GLU A 271 0.83 11.84 20.29
CA GLU A 271 1.08 13.27 20.14
C GLU A 271 2.27 13.69 21.01
N VAL A 272 3.14 14.54 20.48
CA VAL A 272 4.29 15.09 21.20
C VAL A 272 4.40 16.59 21.02
N GLU A 273 4.76 17.28 22.10
CA GLU A 273 5.05 18.71 22.09
C GLU A 273 6.57 18.97 22.08
N HIS A 274 6.99 19.88 21.20
CA HIS A 274 8.38 20.32 21.08
C HIS A 274 8.49 21.83 20.83
N VAL A 275 9.62 22.43 21.21
CA VAL A 275 9.92 23.86 21.03
C VAL A 275 11.27 24.03 20.33
N PHE A 276 11.24 24.56 19.10
CA PHE A 276 12.45 24.92 18.37
C PHE A 276 13.01 26.27 18.86
N LEU A 277 14.32 26.33 19.14
CA LEU A 277 14.95 27.55 19.65
C LEU A 277 15.56 28.44 18.55
N THR A 278 15.84 27.87 17.38
CA THR A 278 16.46 28.55 16.25
C THR A 278 15.64 28.35 14.98
N SER A 279 15.69 29.33 14.08
CA SER A 279 15.06 29.21 12.76
C SER A 279 15.90 28.33 11.84
N GLY A 280 15.24 27.60 10.95
CA GLY A 280 15.87 26.70 9.99
C GLY A 280 14.88 25.65 9.48
N ASP A 281 15.35 24.81 8.57
CA ASP A 281 14.60 23.64 8.12
C ASP A 281 15.07 22.42 8.91
N TYR A 282 14.15 21.78 9.61
CA TYR A 282 14.43 20.61 10.45
C TYR A 282 13.80 19.37 9.86
N VAL A 283 14.53 18.27 9.81
CA VAL A 283 13.97 16.95 9.50
C VAL A 283 13.45 16.37 10.80
N VAL A 284 12.12 16.36 10.96
CA VAL A 284 11.47 15.70 12.08
C VAL A 284 11.12 14.29 11.63
N SER A 285 11.54 13.29 12.40
CA SER A 285 11.31 11.88 12.11
C SER A 285 10.68 11.17 13.30
N VAL A 286 9.91 10.14 12.98
CA VAL A 286 9.28 9.25 13.95
C VAL A 286 9.58 7.81 13.56
N ARG A 287 9.87 6.97 14.54
CA ARG A 287 10.17 5.53 14.41
C ARG A 287 9.30 4.76 15.38
N ALA A 288 8.62 3.72 14.92
CA ALA A 288 7.83 2.84 15.76
C ALA A 288 8.28 1.39 15.60
N GLU A 289 8.23 0.62 16.68
CA GLU A 289 8.63 -0.78 16.73
C GLU A 289 7.49 -1.65 17.29
N THR A 290 7.26 -2.77 16.63
CA THR A 290 6.27 -3.80 17.01
C THR A 290 6.86 -4.80 18.00
N ALA A 291 6.03 -5.59 18.67
CA ALA A 291 6.49 -6.62 19.61
C ALA A 291 7.43 -7.66 18.96
N GLU A 292 7.23 -7.92 17.66
CA GLU A 292 8.01 -8.85 16.86
C GLU A 292 9.29 -8.22 16.27
N GLY A 293 9.60 -6.96 16.61
CA GLY A 293 10.79 -6.24 16.14
C GLY A 293 10.67 -5.66 14.72
N GLY A 294 9.46 -5.65 14.13
CA GLY A 294 9.16 -4.91 12.92
C GLY A 294 9.20 -3.40 13.18
N ILE A 295 9.75 -2.64 12.23
CA ILE A 295 10.00 -1.20 12.36
C ILE A 295 9.24 -0.45 11.26
N ALA A 296 8.58 0.65 11.62
CA ALA A 296 8.02 1.63 10.69
C ALA A 296 8.60 3.02 10.99
N GLU A 297 8.85 3.83 9.97
CA GLU A 297 9.46 5.16 10.09
C GLU A 297 8.80 6.15 9.12
N ASP A 298 8.64 7.40 9.55
CA ASP A 298 8.20 8.50 8.69
C ASP A 298 8.92 9.80 9.06
N GLN A 299 9.04 10.73 8.12
CA GLN A 299 9.69 12.01 8.34
C GLN A 299 9.11 13.16 7.52
N ILE A 300 9.16 14.36 8.08
CA ILE A 300 8.78 15.60 7.40
C ILE A 300 9.86 16.67 7.54
N VAL A 301 9.97 17.55 6.55
CA VAL A 301 10.76 18.78 6.67
C VAL A 301 9.87 19.87 7.26
N VAL A 302 10.28 20.44 8.39
CA VAL A 302 9.57 21.48 9.12
C VAL A 302 10.34 22.80 9.02
N PRO A 303 9.83 23.77 8.24
CA PRO A 303 10.39 25.12 8.21
C PRO A 303 10.02 25.88 9.49
N VAL A 304 11.03 26.30 10.25
CA VAL A 304 10.87 27.07 11.48
C VAL A 304 11.32 28.51 11.26
N THR A 305 10.44 29.46 11.55
CA THR A 305 10.69 30.88 11.32
C THR A 305 10.71 31.70 12.62
N GLY A 306 11.32 32.88 12.60
CA GLY A 306 11.37 33.80 13.75
C GLY A 306 12.78 34.03 14.29
N ALA A 307 12.90 34.95 15.25
CA ALA A 307 14.18 35.25 15.89
C ALA A 307 14.52 34.17 16.93
N ALA A 308 15.80 33.89 17.15
CA ALA A 308 16.24 32.92 18.14
C ALA A 308 15.59 33.20 19.51
N ALA A 309 14.98 32.18 20.10
CA ALA A 309 14.31 32.31 21.38
C ALA A 309 15.35 32.56 22.48
N ALA A 310 15.09 33.51 23.39
CA ALA A 310 16.00 33.87 24.47
C ALA A 310 16.00 32.87 25.64
N TRP A 311 15.68 31.60 25.39
CA TRP A 311 15.54 30.56 26.41
C TRP A 311 16.85 29.78 26.57
N PRO A 312 17.36 29.58 27.80
CA PRO A 312 18.66 28.95 28.02
C PRO A 312 18.68 27.41 27.93
N PHE A 313 17.57 26.73 27.62
CA PHE A 313 17.50 25.26 27.61
C PHE A 313 16.68 24.69 26.44
N ARG A 314 17.12 23.55 25.88
CA ARG A 314 16.39 22.71 24.92
C ARG A 314 15.43 21.80 25.70
N VAL A 315 14.14 21.76 25.38
CA VAL A 315 13.15 20.94 26.10
C VAL A 315 12.19 20.30 25.10
N SER A 316 12.19 18.97 25.04
CA SER A 316 11.03 18.17 24.61
C SER A 316 10.17 17.90 25.85
N LEU A 317 8.85 18.03 25.75
CA LEU A 317 7.96 18.05 26.92
C LEU A 317 7.41 16.66 27.35
N LEU A 318 7.91 15.57 26.77
CA LEU A 318 7.68 14.19 27.24
C LEU A 318 8.79 13.74 28.22
N PRO A 319 8.52 12.76 29.12
CA PRO A 319 9.50 12.33 30.12
C PRO A 319 10.79 11.85 29.46
N LEU A 320 11.89 12.49 29.83
CA LEU A 320 13.26 12.12 29.46
C LEU A 320 13.54 10.67 29.89
N VAL A 321 13.43 9.72 28.97
CA VAL A 321 14.18 8.47 29.07
C VAL A 321 15.64 8.83 28.75
N GLU A 322 16.63 8.16 29.33
CA GLU A 322 18.02 8.33 28.86
C GLU A 322 18.19 7.53 27.56
N ARG A 323 18.79 8.13 26.52
CA ARG A 323 19.17 7.40 25.30
C ARG A 323 20.08 6.24 25.72
N GLY A 324 19.62 5.00 25.57
CA GLY A 324 20.46 3.82 25.77
C GLY A 324 21.73 3.93 24.91
N ALA A 325 22.88 3.63 25.51
CA ALA A 325 24.19 3.68 24.85
C ALA A 325 24.41 2.52 23.88
#